data_AF-C5TC96-F1
#
_entry.id   AF-C5TC96-F1
#
_cell.length_a   1.000
_cell.length_b   1.000
_cell.length_c   1.000
_cell.angle_alpha   90.00
_cell.angle_beta   90.00
_cell.angle_gamma   90.00
#
_symmetry.space_group_name_H-M   'P 1'
#
loop_
_entity.id
_entity.type
_entity.pdbx_description
1 polymer ?
#
loop_
_entity_poly.entity_id
_entity_poly.type
_entity_poly.pdbx_seq_one_letter_code
_entity_poly.pdbx_strand_id
1 'polypeptide(L)'
;MADRGQITGALLDGPLAFDNAVSMAAARTKGIVSEVAGQADILVVPDLESGNMLAKQLEYLGGAACAGIVLGARVPIVLTSRADSRETRLASCAVAVLLAHRYKVLPP
;
A
#
# COMPACT_ATOMS: atom_id res chain seq x y z
N MET A 1 4.03 10.57 -11.92
CA MET A 1 3.51 11.16 -10.66
C MET A 1 4.63 11.84 -9.89
N ALA A 2 5.79 11.19 -9.76
CA ALA A 2 7.04 11.77 -9.25
C ALA A 2 7.44 13.08 -9.96
N ASP A 3 7.70 13.03 -11.27
CA ASP A 3 8.17 14.20 -12.04
C ASP A 3 7.20 15.38 -12.06
N ARG A 4 5.92 15.12 -11.80
CA ARG A 4 4.87 16.15 -11.76
C ARG A 4 4.69 16.79 -10.39
N GLY A 5 5.38 16.31 -9.34
CA GLY A 5 5.30 16.85 -7.99
C GLY A 5 3.91 16.75 -7.33
N GLN A 6 3.06 15.82 -7.80
CA GLN A 6 1.66 15.72 -7.34
C GLN A 6 1.52 15.10 -5.95
N ILE A 7 2.50 14.30 -5.53
CA ILE A 7 2.58 13.74 -4.19
C ILE A 7 3.63 14.54 -3.43
N THR A 8 3.21 15.16 -2.34
CA THR A 8 4.05 15.98 -1.46
C THR A 8 4.09 15.36 -0.07
N GLY A 9 5.23 15.46 0.63
CA GLY A 9 5.38 14.91 1.99
C GLY A 9 5.80 13.44 2.03
N ALA A 10 6.19 12.87 0.90
CA ALA A 10 6.80 11.54 0.81
C ALA A 10 7.86 11.52 -0.32
N LEU A 11 8.82 10.60 -0.22
CA LEU A 11 9.72 10.27 -1.31
C LEU A 11 8.97 9.40 -2.32
N LEU A 12 9.12 9.70 -3.60
CA LEU A 12 8.41 8.99 -4.67
C LEU A 12 9.37 8.72 -5.81
N ASP A 13 9.41 7.45 -6.24
CA ASP A 13 10.22 7.02 -7.38
C ASP A 13 9.46 5.98 -8.21
N GLY A 14 9.84 5.87 -9.48
CA GLY A 14 9.25 4.97 -10.45
C GLY A 14 9.59 5.36 -11.89
N PRO A 15 9.45 4.45 -12.85
CA PRO A 15 8.91 3.10 -12.69
C PRO A 15 9.91 2.12 -12.06
N LEU A 16 9.45 1.32 -11.10
CA LEU A 16 10.22 0.23 -10.48
C LEU A 16 9.51 -1.10 -10.71
N ALA A 17 10.25 -2.12 -11.12
CA ALA A 17 9.79 -3.49 -11.03
C ALA A 17 9.66 -3.89 -9.54
N PHE A 18 8.80 -4.87 -9.25
CA PHE A 18 8.48 -5.25 -7.86
C PHE A 18 9.73 -5.61 -7.04
N ASP A 19 10.63 -6.42 -7.58
CA ASP A 19 11.87 -6.82 -6.92
C ASP A 19 12.77 -5.62 -6.60
N ASN A 20 12.86 -4.65 -7.51
CA ASN A 20 13.60 -3.42 -7.32
C ASN A 20 12.97 -2.52 -6.26
N ALA A 21 11.67 -2.61 -6.02
CA ALA A 21 10.99 -1.82 -5.00
C ALA A 21 11.20 -2.41 -3.58
N VAL A 22 11.31 -3.73 -3.45
CA VAL A 22 11.30 -4.41 -2.13
C VAL A 22 12.60 -5.09 -1.72
N SER A 23 13.61 -5.17 -2.61
CA SER A 23 14.90 -5.79 -2.31
C SER A 23 16.08 -4.88 -2.60
N MET A 24 16.76 -4.43 -1.54
CA MET A 24 18.02 -3.68 -1.65
C MET A 24 19.08 -4.41 -2.49
N ALA A 25 19.12 -5.75 -2.42
CA ALA A 25 20.06 -6.55 -3.21
C ALA A 25 19.75 -6.49 -4.71
N ALA A 26 18.47 -6.58 -5.09
CA ALA A 26 18.05 -6.47 -6.49
C ALA A 26 18.32 -5.07 -7.03
N ALA A 27 17.98 -4.02 -6.27
CA ALA A 27 18.22 -2.63 -6.64
C ALA A 27 19.72 -2.35 -6.88
N ARG A 28 20.59 -2.80 -5.96
CA ARG A 28 22.05 -2.69 -6.09
C ARG A 28 22.59 -3.45 -7.29
N THR A 29 22.13 -4.69 -7.48
CA THR A 29 22.58 -5.55 -8.60
C THR A 29 22.28 -4.92 -9.95
N LYS A 30 21.16 -4.20 -10.06
CA LYS A 30 20.75 -3.49 -11.28
C LYS A 30 21.24 -2.04 -11.35
N GLY A 31 22.06 -1.60 -10.39
CA GLY A 31 22.65 -0.26 -10.36
C GLY A 31 21.63 0.88 -10.19
N ILE A 32 20.48 0.61 -9.55
CA ILE A 32 19.44 1.61 -9.34
C ILE A 32 19.85 2.52 -8.18
N VAL A 33 19.98 3.81 -8.46
CA VAL A 33 20.28 4.85 -7.47
C VAL A 33 18.99 5.58 -7.14
N SER A 34 18.42 5.30 -5.97
CA SER A 34 17.15 5.84 -5.51
C SER A 34 17.03 5.72 -4.00
N GLU A 35 16.38 6.68 -3.36
CA GLU A 35 16.07 6.62 -1.93
C GLU A 35 14.89 5.68 -1.62
N VAL A 36 14.10 5.30 -2.63
CA VAL A 36 12.92 4.43 -2.50
C VAL A 36 13.24 2.99 -2.88
N ALA A 37 14.08 2.78 -3.91
CA ALA A 37 14.33 1.44 -4.44
C ALA A 37 14.93 0.50 -3.39
N GLY A 38 14.34 -0.70 -3.29
CA GLY A 38 14.76 -1.79 -2.42
C GLY A 38 14.21 -1.72 -1.00
N GLN A 39 13.54 -0.63 -0.66
CA GLN A 39 13.04 -0.33 0.68
C GLN A 39 11.72 0.45 0.67
N ALA A 40 10.90 0.26 -0.37
CA ALA A 40 9.63 0.99 -0.49
C ALA A 40 8.62 0.57 0.60
N ASP A 41 8.09 1.55 1.33
CA ASP A 41 6.99 1.34 2.29
C ASP A 41 5.61 1.20 1.60
N ILE A 42 5.44 1.87 0.46
CA ILE A 42 4.17 1.94 -0.28
C ILE A 42 4.41 1.54 -1.73
N LEU A 43 3.62 0.57 -2.21
CA LEU A 43 3.59 0.15 -3.60
C LEU A 43 2.33 0.67 -4.28
N VAL A 44 2.51 1.53 -5.29
CA VAL A 44 1.41 2.00 -6.14
C VAL A 44 1.41 1.16 -7.41
N VAL A 45 0.37 0.34 -7.57
CA VAL A 45 0.20 -0.56 -8.72
C VAL A 45 -0.39 0.18 -9.93
N PRO A 46 -0.16 -0.31 -11.17
CA PRO A 46 -0.65 0.35 -12.38
C PRO A 46 -2.18 0.24 -12.55
N ASP A 47 -2.78 -0.83 -12.03
CA ASP A 47 -4.20 -1.14 -12.18
C ASP A 47 -4.72 -2.04 -11.06
N LEU A 48 -6.05 -2.24 -11.05
CA LEU A 48 -6.76 -3.02 -10.04
C LEU A 48 -6.35 -4.50 -10.05
N GLU A 49 -6.16 -5.09 -11.23
CA GLU A 49 -5.85 -6.50 -11.36
C GLU A 49 -4.46 -6.80 -10.77
N SER A 50 -3.48 -5.97 -11.11
CA SER A 50 -2.13 -6.01 -10.54
C SER A 50 -2.14 -5.85 -9.02
N GLY A 51 -2.96 -4.92 -8.49
CA GLY A 51 -3.14 -4.73 -7.06
C GLY A 51 -3.76 -5.92 -6.34
N ASN A 52 -4.83 -6.47 -6.90
CA ASN A 52 -5.51 -7.62 -6.34
C ASN A 52 -4.60 -8.86 -6.35
N MET A 53 -3.90 -9.10 -7.46
CA MET A 53 -2.91 -10.18 -7.56
C MET A 53 -1.80 -10.03 -6.51
N LEU A 54 -1.20 -8.84 -6.39
CA LEU A 54 -0.13 -8.59 -5.43
C LEU A 54 -0.59 -8.82 -3.98
N ALA A 55 -1.72 -8.22 -3.59
CA ALA A 55 -2.27 -8.37 -2.24
C ALA A 55 -2.55 -9.85 -1.91
N LYS A 56 -3.16 -10.60 -2.85
CA LYS A 56 -3.46 -12.01 -2.65
C LYS A 56 -2.21 -12.89 -2.63
N GLN A 57 -1.19 -12.59 -3.42
CA GLN A 57 0.09 -13.29 -3.34
C GLN A 57 0.76 -13.07 -1.97
N LEU A 58 0.78 -11.84 -1.46
CA LEU A 58 1.33 -11.55 -0.14
C LEU A 58 0.54 -12.25 0.98
N GLU A 59 -0.78 -12.27 0.89
CA GLU A 59 -1.65 -12.96 1.86
C GLU A 59 -1.44 -14.48 1.84
N TYR A 60 -1.64 -15.12 0.68
CA TYR A 60 -1.69 -16.59 0.59
C TYR A 60 -0.31 -17.26 0.47
N LEU A 61 0.66 -16.62 -0.18
CA LEU A 61 2.01 -17.17 -0.37
C LEU A 61 3.01 -16.57 0.62
N GLY A 62 2.86 -15.28 0.94
CA GLY A 62 3.72 -14.58 1.89
C GLY A 62 3.30 -14.71 3.36
N GLY A 63 2.10 -15.21 3.64
CA GLY A 63 1.55 -15.30 4.99
C GLY A 63 1.32 -13.93 5.63
N ALA A 64 1.19 -12.87 4.83
CA ALA A 64 1.01 -11.52 5.32
C ALA A 64 -0.36 -11.36 6.01
N ALA A 65 -0.38 -10.65 7.13
CA ALA A 65 -1.62 -10.14 7.70
C ALA A 65 -2.14 -9.00 6.83
N CYS A 66 -3.46 -8.96 6.62
CA CYS A 66 -4.10 -7.98 5.74
C CYS A 66 -5.07 -7.07 6.49
N ALA A 67 -5.21 -5.84 6.00
CA ALA A 67 -6.25 -4.90 6.36
C ALA A 67 -6.58 -4.04 5.13
N GLY A 68 -7.84 -3.64 4.97
CA GLY A 68 -8.32 -2.88 3.82
C GLY A 68 -9.22 -1.72 4.21
N ILE A 69 -9.03 -0.57 3.56
CA ILE A 69 -9.84 0.63 3.75
C ILE A 69 -9.93 1.43 2.45
N VAL A 70 -11.07 2.08 2.22
CA VAL A 70 -11.25 3.02 1.12
C VAL A 70 -10.86 4.42 1.56
N LEU A 71 -9.99 5.08 0.79
CA LEU A 71 -9.57 6.46 1.01
C LEU A 71 -10.36 7.44 0.13
N GLY A 72 -10.40 8.72 0.52
CA GLY A 72 -11.05 9.81 -0.23
C GLY A 72 -12.53 10.04 0.08
N ALA A 73 -13.20 9.12 0.79
CA ALA A 73 -14.57 9.33 1.27
C ALA A 73 -14.57 10.16 2.57
N ARG A 74 -15.65 10.93 2.81
CA ARG A 74 -15.85 11.72 4.04
C ARG A 74 -15.91 10.90 5.33
N VAL A 75 -16.20 9.60 5.20
CA VAL A 75 -16.26 8.65 6.30
C VAL A 75 -15.43 7.41 5.94
N PRO A 76 -14.77 6.75 6.90
CA PRO A 76 -14.07 5.49 6.65
C PRO A 76 -15.03 4.40 6.15
N ILE A 77 -14.63 3.70 5.08
CA ILE A 77 -15.38 2.59 4.50
C ILE A 77 -14.46 1.38 4.45
N VAL A 78 -14.90 0.27 5.05
CA VAL A 78 -14.21 -1.03 4.98
C VAL A 78 -14.95 -1.90 3.96
N LEU A 79 -14.23 -2.43 2.98
CA LEU A 79 -14.74 -3.40 2.02
C LEU A 79 -14.21 -4.78 2.40
N THR A 80 -15.10 -5.68 2.80
CA THR A 80 -14.73 -7.05 3.17
C THR A 80 -14.91 -7.99 1.99
N SER A 81 -14.00 -8.94 1.84
CA SER A 81 -14.19 -10.12 1.00
C SER A 81 -14.88 -11.25 1.78
N ARG A 82 -15.63 -12.08 1.06
CA ARG A 82 -16.17 -13.34 1.61
C ARG A 82 -15.07 -14.28 2.12
N ALA A 83 -13.87 -14.17 1.54
CA ALA A 83 -12.72 -14.98 1.91
C ALA A 83 -11.94 -14.41 3.12
N ASP A 84 -12.29 -13.21 3.62
CA ASP A 84 -11.52 -12.59 4.69
C ASP A 84 -11.67 -13.36 6.02
N SER A 85 -10.54 -13.54 6.68
CA SER A 85 -10.50 -14.06 8.04
C SER A 85 -11.20 -13.10 9.02
N ARG A 86 -11.44 -13.57 10.25
CA ARG A 86 -11.94 -12.68 11.31
C ARG A 86 -10.89 -11.62 11.63
N GLU A 87 -9.62 -12.01 11.62
CA GLU A 87 -8.46 -11.19 11.93
C GLU A 87 -8.30 -10.04 10.91
N THR A 88 -8.42 -10.33 9.61
CA THR A 88 -8.39 -9.32 8.53
C THR A 88 -9.50 -8.28 8.72
N ARG A 89 -10.71 -8.73 9.06
CA ARG A 89 -11.86 -7.83 9.32
C ARG A 89 -11.63 -6.94 10.55
N LEU A 90 -11.13 -7.51 11.64
CA LEU A 90 -10.81 -6.76 12.86
C LEU A 90 -9.69 -5.73 12.63
N ALA A 91 -8.63 -6.12 11.93
CA ALA A 91 -7.53 -5.22 11.57
C ALA A 91 -8.03 -4.06 10.70
N SER A 92 -8.89 -4.33 9.73
CA SER A 92 -9.52 -3.30 8.89
C SER A 92 -10.39 -2.32 9.71
N CYS A 93 -11.17 -2.84 10.68
CA CYS A 93 -11.92 -1.99 11.61
C CYS A 93 -11.00 -1.11 12.47
N ALA A 94 -9.87 -1.65 12.94
CA ALA A 94 -8.90 -0.88 13.72
C ALA A 94 -8.33 0.30 12.89
N VAL A 95 -7.94 0.05 11.64
CA VAL A 95 -7.50 1.09 10.70
C VAL A 95 -8.60 2.13 10.48
N ALA A 96 -9.86 1.69 10.31
CA ALA A 96 -10.99 2.60 10.13
C ALA A 96 -11.24 3.51 11.34
N VAL A 97 -11.09 3.01 12.57
CA VAL A 97 -11.21 3.82 13.79
C VAL A 97 -10.11 4.87 13.88
N LEU A 98 -8.87 4.50 13.58
CA LEU A 98 -7.74 5.43 13.56
C LEU A 98 -7.96 6.54 12.52
N LEU A 99 -8.43 6.17 11.32
CA LEU A 99 -8.74 7.13 10.27
C LEU A 99 -9.92 8.04 10.66
N ALA A 100 -10.98 7.49 11.26
CA ALA A 100 -12.11 8.27 11.78
C ALA A 100 -11.66 9.32 12.79
N HIS A 101 -10.75 8.95 13.70
CA HIS A 101 -10.19 9.89 14.67
C HIS A 101 -9.36 10.99 13.98
N ARG A 102 -8.53 10.62 12.99
CA ARG A 102 -7.73 11.57 12.21
C ARG A 102 -8.60 12.60 11.47
N TYR A 103 -9.71 12.15 10.89
CA TYR A 103 -10.62 13.00 10.11
C TYR A 103 -11.36 14.06 10.93
N LYS A 104 -11.47 13.88 12.26
CA LYS A 104 -11.99 14.93 13.14
C LYS A 104 -11.09 16.16 13.19
N VAL A 105 -9.78 15.97 12.98
CA VAL A 105 -8.77 17.04 13.06
C VAL A 105 -8.34 17.51 11.66
N LEU A 106 -8.26 16.59 10.70
CA LEU A 106 -7.98 16.90 9.30
C LEU A 106 -8.91 16.06 8.42
N PRO A 107 -10.05 16.61 7.99
CA PRO A 107 -10.92 15.93 7.04
C PRO A 107 -10.18 15.66 5.72
N PRO A 108 -10.63 14.66 4.94
CA PRO A 108 -10.04 14.32 3.65
C PRO A 108 -10.13 15.47 2.64
#